data_AF-A0A1J3EEI9-F1
#
_entry.id   AF-A0A1J3EEI9-F1
#
_cell.length_a   1.000
_cell.length_b   1.000
_cell.length_c   1.000
_cell.angle_alpha   90.00
_cell.angle_beta   90.00
_cell.angle_gamma   90.00
#
_symmetry.space_group_name_H-M   'P 1'
#
loop_
_entity.id
_entity.type
_entity.pdbx_description
1 polymer ?
#
loop_
_entity_poly.entity_id
_entity_poly.type
_entity_poly.pdbx_seq_one_letter_code
_entity_poly.pdbx_strand_id
1 'polypeptide(L)'
;CEYGVSTVAAKYIMKCDDDTFVRVDAVINEADKVKGRESLYIGNINFYHKPLRTGKWAVTYEEWPEEYYPPYANGPGYILSYDIAKFIVDDFEQQRLRLFKMEDVSMGMWVEKFNETRSVAVVHSLRFCQFGCIEDYFTAHYQSPRQMICMWDKLQRLGKPQCCNMR
;
A
#
# COMPACT_ATOMS: atom_id res chain seq x y z
N CYS A 1 -5.68 1.05 10.76
CA CYS A 1 -5.38 2.50 10.82
C CYS A 1 -5.79 3.18 12.12
N GLU A 2 -6.80 2.70 12.86
CA GLU A 2 -7.32 3.33 14.10
C GLU A 2 -6.25 3.80 15.10
N TYR A 3 -5.34 2.92 15.53
CA TYR A 3 -4.24 3.30 16.43
C TYR A 3 -3.37 4.44 15.87
N GLY A 4 -3.08 4.39 14.56
CA GLY A 4 -2.29 5.41 13.87
C GLY A 4 -3.00 6.78 13.79
N VAL A 5 -4.34 6.78 13.76
CA VAL A 5 -5.14 8.00 13.71
C VAL A 5 -5.35 8.60 15.09
N SER A 6 -5.61 7.75 16.09
CA SER A 6 -6.07 8.16 17.42
C SER A 6 -4.93 8.37 18.42
N THR A 7 -3.77 7.77 18.20
CA THR A 7 -2.68 7.75 19.20
C THR A 7 -1.46 8.55 18.81
N VAL A 8 -1.19 8.75 17.51
CA VAL A 8 0.06 9.37 17.04
C VAL A 8 -0.20 10.53 16.10
N ALA A 9 0.60 11.59 16.22
CA ALA A 9 0.64 12.67 15.26
C ALA A 9 1.54 12.26 14.08
N ALA A 10 0.94 11.71 13.02
CA ALA A 10 1.64 11.29 11.83
C ALA A 10 1.10 12.01 10.59
N LYS A 11 1.99 12.41 9.67
CA LYS A 11 1.60 12.97 8.36
C LYS A 11 1.11 11.86 7.41
N TYR A 12 1.75 10.69 7.52
CA TYR A 12 1.53 9.53 6.66
C TYR A 12 1.41 8.27 7.50
N ILE A 13 0.61 7.32 7.03
CA ILE A 13 0.52 5.96 7.56
C ILE A 13 0.95 5.01 6.45
N MET A 14 1.89 4.11 6.76
CA MET A 14 2.29 3.04 5.86
C MET A 14 1.76 1.72 6.40
N LYS A 15 1.17 0.92 5.51
CA LYS A 15 0.91 -0.51 5.74
C LYS A 15 1.97 -1.30 4.99
N CYS A 16 2.45 -2.38 5.59
CA CYS A 16 3.27 -3.39 4.93
C CYS A 16 3.04 -4.77 5.56
N ASP A 17 3.38 -5.82 4.82
CA ASP A 17 3.38 -7.19 5.34
C ASP A 17 4.69 -7.48 6.11
N ASP A 18 4.68 -8.50 6.96
CA ASP A 18 5.83 -8.85 7.82
C ASP A 18 6.98 -9.55 7.06
N ASP A 19 6.73 -9.96 5.82
CA ASP A 19 7.71 -10.47 4.86
C ASP A 19 8.13 -9.41 3.82
N THR A 20 7.86 -8.13 4.09
CA THR A 20 8.25 -7.01 3.23
C THR A 20 9.39 -6.18 3.84
N PHE A 21 10.54 -6.14 3.17
CA PHE A 21 11.63 -5.21 3.54
C PHE A 21 11.32 -3.80 3.03
N VAL A 22 11.45 -2.79 3.89
CA VAL A 22 11.06 -1.41 3.59
C VAL A 22 12.26 -0.47 3.73
N ARG A 23 12.49 0.35 2.69
CA ARG A 23 13.39 1.52 2.76
C ARG A 23 12.60 2.75 3.20
N VAL A 24 12.52 2.94 4.51
CA VAL A 24 11.71 4.00 5.14
C VAL A 24 12.10 5.40 4.63
N ASP A 25 13.39 5.67 4.46
CA ASP A 25 13.91 6.92 3.90
C ASP A 25 13.38 7.19 2.48
N ALA A 26 13.44 6.18 1.62
CA ALA A 26 13.00 6.29 0.22
C ALA A 26 11.48 6.44 0.11
N VAL A 27 10.73 5.73 0.94
CA VAL A 27 9.28 5.79 1.06
C VAL A 27 8.83 7.19 1.50
N ILE A 28 9.44 7.77 2.54
CA ILE A 28 9.13 9.13 3.00
C ILE A 28 9.45 10.16 1.91
N ASN A 29 10.63 10.04 1.28
CA ASN A 29 11.03 10.94 0.20
C ASN A 29 10.07 10.88 -0.99
N GLU A 30 9.50 9.71 -1.30
CA GLU A 30 8.49 9.58 -2.35
C GLU A 30 7.18 10.29 -1.96
N ALA A 31 6.74 10.13 -0.70
CA ALA A 31 5.56 10.83 -0.19
C ALA A 31 5.72 12.35 -0.19
N ASP A 32 6.91 12.86 0.13
CA ASP A 32 7.19 14.31 0.16
C ASP A 32 7.32 14.94 -1.23
N LYS A 33 7.43 14.15 -2.32
CA LYS A 33 7.37 14.67 -3.70
C LYS A 33 5.97 15.12 -4.09
N VAL A 34 4.93 14.61 -3.44
CA VAL A 34 3.55 15.05 -3.66
C VAL A 34 3.42 16.46 -3.07
N LYS A 35 3.51 17.47 -3.94
CA LYS A 35 3.45 18.88 -3.56
C LYS A 35 2.00 19.34 -3.47
N GLY A 36 1.68 20.16 -2.47
CA GLY A 36 0.39 20.83 -2.35
C GLY A 36 -0.37 20.46 -1.08
N ARG A 37 -1.71 20.60 -1.15
CA ARG A 37 -2.66 20.21 -0.08
C ARG A 37 -3.41 18.91 -0.43
N GLU A 38 -2.87 18.14 -1.37
CA GLU A 38 -3.48 16.90 -1.84
C GLU A 38 -3.29 15.80 -0.80
N SER A 39 -4.34 15.01 -0.60
CA SER A 39 -4.25 13.73 0.09
C SER A 39 -3.51 12.75 -0.82
N LEU A 40 -2.77 11.77 -0.28
CA LEU A 40 -1.97 10.86 -1.12
C LEU A 40 -2.26 9.40 -0.84
N TYR A 41 -2.17 8.61 -1.91
CA TYR A 41 -2.22 7.15 -1.87
C TYR A 41 -1.14 6.61 -2.81
N ILE A 42 -0.08 6.04 -2.25
CA ILE A 42 1.15 5.69 -2.98
C ILE A 42 1.43 4.20 -2.81
N GLY A 43 1.72 3.52 -3.92
CA GLY A 43 2.12 2.13 -3.89
C GLY A 43 2.24 1.54 -5.29
N ASN A 44 2.24 0.21 -5.38
CA ASN A 44 2.11 -0.48 -6.66
C ASN A 44 0.61 -0.61 -6.99
N ILE A 45 0.06 0.39 -7.69
CA ILE A 45 -1.37 0.48 -7.96
C ILE A 45 -1.78 -0.45 -9.12
N ASN A 46 -2.80 -1.27 -8.88
CA ASN A 46 -3.53 -2.01 -9.89
C ASN A 46 -4.62 -1.10 -10.48
N PHE A 47 -4.50 -0.78 -11.76
CA PHE A 47 -5.55 -0.11 -12.52
C PHE A 47 -6.32 -1.13 -13.35
N TYR A 48 -7.65 -1.00 -13.39
CA TYR A 48 -8.52 -1.86 -14.21
C TYR A 48 -8.34 -3.36 -13.93
N HIS A 49 -8.07 -3.72 -12.67
CA HIS A 49 -7.98 -5.13 -12.30
C HIS A 49 -9.38 -5.76 -12.28
N LYS A 50 -9.56 -6.84 -13.04
CA LYS A 50 -10.81 -7.60 -13.08
C LYS A 50 -10.83 -8.63 -11.94
N PRO A 51 -11.95 -8.76 -11.20
CA PRO A 51 -12.12 -9.84 -10.23
C PRO A 51 -11.81 -11.20 -10.86
N LEU A 52 -10.91 -11.96 -10.25
CA LEU A 52 -10.71 -13.36 -10.63
C LEU A 52 -12.00 -14.12 -10.33
N ARG A 53 -12.48 -14.93 -11.28
CA ARG A 53 -13.70 -15.74 -11.08
C ARG A 53 -13.41 -17.17 -10.63
N THR A 54 -12.14 -17.54 -10.53
CA THR A 54 -11.66 -18.86 -10.09
C THR A 54 -10.36 -18.74 -9.30
N GLY A 55 -10.00 -19.79 -8.57
CA GLY A 55 -8.77 -19.86 -7.76
C GLY A 55 -8.93 -19.31 -6.35
N LYS A 56 -7.80 -19.16 -5.64
CA LYS A 56 -7.75 -18.77 -4.21
C LYS A 56 -8.47 -17.44 -3.93
N TRP A 57 -8.39 -16.51 -4.88
CA TRP A 57 -8.91 -15.15 -4.75
C TRP A 57 -10.19 -14.94 -5.58
N ALA A 58 -10.91 -16.04 -5.89
CA ALA A 58 -12.12 -15.98 -6.68
C ALA A 58 -13.19 -15.11 -6.03
N VAL A 59 -13.86 -14.29 -6.83
CA VAL A 59 -14.96 -13.40 -6.46
C VAL A 59 -16.14 -13.67 -7.36
N THR A 60 -17.29 -13.99 -6.78
CA THR A 60 -18.50 -14.27 -7.55
C THR A 60 -19.12 -13.00 -8.12
N TYR A 61 -20.02 -13.13 -9.09
CA TYR A 61 -20.74 -11.96 -9.63
C TYR A 61 -21.71 -11.36 -8.60
N GLU A 62 -22.18 -12.16 -7.65
CA GLU A 62 -22.99 -11.69 -6.52
C GLU A 62 -22.15 -10.84 -5.54
N GLU A 63 -20.89 -11.21 -5.30
CA GLU A 63 -19.98 -10.44 -4.44
C GLU A 63 -19.51 -9.13 -5.12
N TRP A 64 -19.28 -9.19 -6.45
CA TRP A 64 -18.81 -8.06 -7.24
C TRP A 64 -19.36 -8.13 -8.69
N PRO A 65 -20.48 -7.45 -8.95
CA PRO A 65 -21.11 -7.45 -10.28
C PRO A 65 -20.37 -6.59 -11.30
N GLU A 66 -19.60 -5.59 -10.86
CA GLU A 66 -18.89 -4.68 -11.76
C GLU A 66 -17.73 -5.36 -12.49
N GLU A 67 -17.30 -4.80 -13.62
CA GLU A 67 -16.23 -5.40 -14.43
C GLU A 67 -14.84 -5.25 -13.79
N TYR A 68 -14.61 -4.15 -13.08
CA TYR A 68 -13.32 -3.78 -12.52
C TYR A 68 -13.44 -3.42 -11.04
N TYR A 69 -12.36 -3.66 -10.29
CA TYR A 69 -12.15 -3.00 -9.01
C TYR A 69 -11.76 -1.54 -9.19
N PRO A 70 -12.00 -0.67 -8.18
CA PRO A 70 -11.38 0.66 -8.15
C PRO A 70 -9.86 0.54 -8.06
N PRO A 71 -9.10 1.58 -8.43
CA PRO A 71 -7.65 1.58 -8.27
C PRO A 71 -7.23 1.29 -6.84
N TYR A 72 -6.35 0.31 -6.65
CA TYR A 72 -5.90 -0.10 -5.32
C TYR A 72 -4.42 -0.49 -5.34
N ALA A 73 -3.69 -0.20 -4.26
CA ALA A 73 -2.30 -0.59 -4.11
C ALA A 73 -2.19 -2.06 -3.71
N ASN A 74 -1.24 -2.79 -4.30
CA ASN A 74 -0.96 -4.17 -3.91
C ASN A 74 -0.61 -4.30 -2.41
N GLY A 75 -1.09 -5.39 -1.81
CA GLY A 75 -0.95 -5.69 -0.38
C GLY A 75 0.43 -5.51 0.25
N PRO A 76 1.57 -5.87 -0.38
CA PRO A 76 2.87 -5.90 0.30
C PRO A 76 3.31 -4.57 0.92
N GLY A 77 2.88 -3.44 0.35
CA GLY A 77 2.99 -2.18 1.05
C GLY A 77 2.54 -0.96 0.25
N TYR A 78 1.97 0.00 0.98
CA TYR A 78 1.49 1.27 0.45
C TYR A 78 1.45 2.35 1.54
N ILE A 79 1.42 3.61 1.13
CA ILE A 79 1.37 4.79 1.99
C ILE A 79 0.06 5.52 1.75
N LEU A 80 -0.58 6.00 2.81
CA LEU A 80 -1.72 6.91 2.76
C LEU A 80 -1.46 8.16 3.62
N SER A 81 -2.04 9.30 3.22
CA SER A 81 -2.08 10.47 4.08
C SER A 81 -2.99 10.28 5.29
N TYR A 82 -2.69 10.99 6.38
CA TYR A 82 -3.45 10.91 7.63
C TYR A 82 -4.95 11.20 7.46
N ASP A 83 -5.32 12.14 6.60
CA ASP A 83 -6.73 12.52 6.39
C ASP A 83 -7.55 11.41 5.72
N ILE A 84 -6.96 10.66 4.79
CA ILE A 84 -7.57 9.42 4.26
C ILE A 84 -7.73 8.40 5.39
N ALA A 85 -6.69 8.17 6.19
CA ALA A 85 -6.75 7.23 7.31
C ALA A 85 -7.86 7.59 8.30
N LYS A 86 -7.95 8.88 8.64
CA LYS A 86 -8.95 9.42 9.55
C LYS A 86 -10.36 9.24 8.99
N PHE A 87 -10.57 9.57 7.73
CA PHE A 87 -11.86 9.35 7.07
C PHE A 87 -12.29 7.88 7.14
N ILE A 88 -11.38 6.95 6.87
CA ILE A 88 -11.65 5.51 6.94
C ILE A 88 -12.06 5.12 8.37
N VAL A 89 -11.34 5.58 9.39
CA VAL A 89 -11.67 5.29 10.79
C VAL A 89 -13.03 5.88 11.18
N ASP A 90 -13.30 7.13 10.83
CA ASP A 90 -14.57 7.80 11.12
C ASP A 90 -15.76 7.09 10.41
N ASP A 91 -15.57 6.61 9.17
CA ASP A 91 -16.57 5.82 8.44
C ASP A 91 -16.75 4.41 9.04
N PHE A 92 -15.68 3.80 9.56
CA PHE A 92 -15.72 2.49 10.22
C PHE A 92 -16.56 2.56 11.50
N GLU A 93 -16.28 3.53 12.36
CA GLU A 93 -16.97 3.74 13.64
C GLU A 93 -18.49 3.98 13.44
N GLN A 94 -18.85 4.63 12.33
CA GLN A 94 -20.23 4.89 11.95
C GLN A 94 -20.89 3.73 11.18
N GLN A 95 -20.19 2.60 11.01
CA GLN A 95 -20.66 1.43 10.27
C GLN A 95 -21.03 1.74 8.81
N ARG A 96 -20.35 2.72 8.20
CA ARG A 96 -20.58 3.18 6.80
C ARG A 96 -19.57 2.61 5.80
N LEU A 97 -18.57 1.87 6.27
CA LEU A 97 -17.62 1.18 5.39
C LEU A 97 -18.22 -0.10 4.81
N ARG A 98 -18.12 -0.24 3.48
CA ARG A 98 -18.29 -1.53 2.81
C ARG A 98 -17.00 -2.32 2.99
N LEU A 99 -17.06 -3.40 3.75
CA LEU A 99 -15.95 -4.35 3.90
C LEU A 99 -15.93 -5.31 2.71
N PHE A 100 -14.72 -5.69 2.29
CA PHE A 100 -14.52 -6.72 1.28
C PHE A 100 -13.42 -7.69 1.71
N LYS A 101 -13.47 -8.92 1.22
CA LYS A 101 -12.59 -10.01 1.70
C LYS A 101 -11.10 -9.78 1.42
N MET A 102 -10.78 -8.93 0.44
CA MET A 102 -9.42 -8.52 0.13
C MET A 102 -9.19 -7.12 0.71
N GLU A 103 -8.23 -7.01 1.62
CA GLU A 103 -7.93 -5.79 2.38
C GLU A 103 -7.44 -4.67 1.45
N ASP A 104 -6.57 -5.00 0.51
CA ASP A 104 -6.02 -4.07 -0.46
C ASP A 104 -7.10 -3.53 -1.40
N VAL A 105 -8.01 -4.38 -1.89
CA VAL A 105 -9.18 -3.95 -2.66
C VAL A 105 -10.11 -3.07 -1.81
N SER A 106 -10.32 -3.42 -0.54
CA SER A 106 -11.13 -2.61 0.39
C SER A 106 -10.55 -1.20 0.56
N MET A 107 -9.23 -1.10 0.72
CA MET A 107 -8.55 0.20 0.78
C MET A 107 -8.75 1.03 -0.47
N GLY A 108 -8.69 0.42 -1.67
CA GLY A 108 -9.00 1.10 -2.93
C GLY A 108 -10.42 1.66 -2.96
N MET A 109 -11.42 0.87 -2.53
CA MET A 109 -12.82 1.32 -2.43
C MET A 109 -12.98 2.51 -1.48
N TRP A 110 -12.30 2.49 -0.34
CA TRP A 110 -12.43 3.56 0.65
C TRP A 110 -11.69 4.83 0.23
N VAL A 111 -10.56 4.70 -0.46
CA VAL A 111 -9.84 5.83 -1.07
C VAL A 111 -10.67 6.44 -2.20
N GLU A 112 -11.31 5.63 -3.03
CA GLU A 112 -12.21 6.12 -4.08
C GLU A 112 -13.37 6.93 -3.48
N LYS A 113 -14.00 6.43 -2.42
CA LYS A 113 -15.05 7.16 -1.69
C LYS A 113 -14.53 8.49 -1.11
N PHE A 114 -13.33 8.50 -0.51
CA PHE A 114 -12.73 9.73 0.00
C PHE A 114 -12.46 10.74 -1.13
N ASN A 115 -12.07 10.26 -2.31
CA ASN A 115 -11.73 11.10 -3.46
C ASN A 115 -12.92 11.93 -3.98
N GLU A 116 -14.16 11.54 -3.67
CA GLU A 116 -15.37 12.33 -3.93
C GLU A 116 -15.43 13.62 -3.07
N THR A 117 -14.73 13.64 -1.94
CA THR A 117 -14.73 14.75 -0.98
C THR A 117 -13.51 15.66 -1.14
N ARG A 118 -12.34 15.09 -1.43
CA ARG A 118 -11.06 15.79 -1.62
C ARG A 118 -10.21 14.99 -2.59
N SER A 119 -9.58 15.70 -3.53
CA SER A 119 -8.68 15.08 -4.51
C SER A 119 -7.54 14.30 -3.84
N VAL A 120 -7.35 13.06 -4.32
CA VAL A 120 -6.27 12.15 -3.93
C VAL A 120 -5.25 12.04 -5.05
N ALA A 121 -3.99 12.33 -4.74
CA ALA A 121 -2.86 11.99 -5.58
C ALA A 121 -2.57 10.48 -5.48
N VAL A 122 -3.03 9.72 -6.47
CA VAL A 122 -2.73 8.29 -6.60
C VAL A 122 -1.41 8.12 -7.34
N VAL A 123 -0.37 7.68 -6.64
CA VAL A 123 1.00 7.55 -7.20
C VAL A 123 1.36 6.07 -7.35
N HIS A 124 1.50 5.64 -8.60
CA HIS A 124 1.94 4.29 -8.94
C HIS A 124 3.46 4.20 -9.05
N SER A 125 4.06 3.20 -8.38
CA SER A 125 5.48 2.88 -8.54
C SER A 125 5.75 1.38 -8.41
N LEU A 126 6.38 0.80 -9.43
CA LEU A 126 6.86 -0.60 -9.43
C LEU A 126 7.98 -0.84 -8.41
N ARG A 127 8.58 0.23 -7.86
CA ARG A 127 9.57 0.14 -6.78
C ARG A 127 8.94 -0.34 -5.46
N PHE A 128 7.62 -0.28 -5.32
CA PHE A 128 6.90 -1.11 -4.36
C PHE A 128 6.81 -2.54 -4.93
N CYS A 129 7.88 -3.32 -4.77
CA CYS A 129 8.03 -4.59 -5.46
C CYS A 129 7.18 -5.68 -4.78
N GLN A 130 6.21 -6.22 -5.52
CA GLN A 130 5.26 -7.22 -4.99
C GLN A 130 5.72 -8.68 -5.14
N PHE A 131 6.78 -8.96 -5.92
CA PHE A 131 7.14 -10.32 -6.33
C PHE A 131 8.57 -10.71 -5.97
N GLY A 132 9.16 -10.06 -4.96
CA GLY A 132 10.53 -10.29 -4.54
C GLY A 132 11.29 -8.98 -4.39
N CYS A 133 12.39 -8.86 -5.12
CA CYS A 133 13.29 -7.71 -5.04
C CYS A 133 13.79 -7.32 -6.44
N ILE A 134 13.79 -6.02 -6.73
CA ILE A 134 14.28 -5.41 -7.97
C ILE A 134 15.34 -4.36 -7.67
N GLU A 135 16.12 -3.91 -8.65
CA GLU A 135 17.04 -2.81 -8.41
C GLU A 135 16.31 -1.53 -7.97
N ASP A 136 16.92 -0.82 -7.03
CA ASP A 136 16.39 0.43 -6.47
C ASP A 136 14.97 0.32 -5.88
N TYR A 137 14.58 -0.83 -5.34
CA TYR A 137 13.29 -0.99 -4.66
C TYR A 137 13.05 0.07 -3.56
N PHE A 138 11.78 0.41 -3.32
CA PHE A 138 11.29 1.06 -2.10
C PHE A 138 10.88 0.00 -1.08
N THR A 139 10.14 -1.01 -1.55
CA THR A 139 9.79 -2.20 -0.79
C THR A 139 10.17 -3.45 -1.58
N ALA A 140 10.53 -4.51 -0.87
CA ALA A 140 10.79 -5.82 -1.44
C ALA A 140 10.00 -6.87 -0.66
N HIS A 141 9.00 -7.48 -1.30
CA HIS A 141 8.13 -8.51 -0.73
C HIS A 141 8.78 -9.90 -0.75
N TYR A 142 8.21 -10.87 -0.04
CA TYR A 142 8.71 -12.25 0.05
C TYR A 142 10.16 -12.36 0.53
N GLN A 143 10.54 -11.54 1.52
CA GLN A 143 11.87 -11.58 2.12
C GLN A 143 11.83 -12.35 3.44
N SER A 144 12.64 -13.40 3.55
CA SER A 144 12.90 -14.05 4.83
C SER A 144 13.62 -13.09 5.80
N PRO A 145 13.55 -13.33 7.13
CA PRO A 145 14.29 -12.52 8.10
C PRO A 145 15.79 -12.38 7.80
N ARG A 146 16.42 -13.46 7.30
CA ARG A 146 17.85 -13.44 6.90
C ARG A 146 18.10 -12.56 5.68
N GLN A 147 17.18 -12.55 4.72
CA GLN A 147 17.26 -11.65 3.57
C GLN A 147 17.10 -10.20 4.01
N MET A 148 16.13 -9.89 4.88
CA MET A 148 15.94 -8.53 5.41
C MET A 148 17.20 -8.00 6.11
N ILE A 149 17.83 -8.81 6.96
CA ILE A 149 19.10 -8.44 7.63
C ILE A 149 20.22 -8.21 6.61
N CYS A 150 20.33 -9.10 5.62
CA CYS A 150 21.32 -8.96 4.54
C CYS A 150 21.10 -7.68 3.72
N MET A 151 19.85 -7.37 3.38
CA MET A 151 19.48 -6.18 2.62
C MET A 151 19.77 -4.91 3.41
N TRP A 152 19.50 -4.92 4.72
CA TRP A 152 19.88 -3.82 5.61
C TRP A 152 21.39 -3.61 5.68
N ASP A 153 22.18 -4.68 5.85
CA ASP A 153 23.64 -4.59 5.90
C ASP A 153 24.23 -4.03 4.59
N LYS A 154 23.73 -4.50 3.44
CA LYS A 154 24.12 -3.96 2.13
C LYS A 154 23.76 -2.48 1.98
N LEU A 155 22.57 -2.09 2.43
CA LEU A 155 22.14 -0.69 2.38
C LEU A 155 23.06 0.20 3.23
N GLN A 156 23.41 -0.24 4.44
CA GLN A 156 24.31 0.49 5.34
C GLN A 156 25.74 0.59 4.79
N ARG A 157 26.29 -0.51 4.26
CA ARG A 157 27.69 -0.57 3.81
C ARG A 157 27.93 0.06 2.44
N LEU A 158 27.01 -0.16 1.50
CA LEU A 158 27.17 0.23 0.10
C LEU A 158 26.45 1.53 -0.23
N GLY A 159 25.58 2.01 0.67
CA GLY A 159 24.70 3.16 0.43
C GLY A 159 23.71 2.91 -0.72
N LYS A 160 23.52 1.66 -1.13
CA LYS A 160 22.69 1.28 -2.28
C LYS A 160 21.78 0.10 -1.96
N PRO A 161 20.51 0.14 -2.42
CA PRO A 161 19.59 -0.98 -2.32
C PRO A 161 20.06 -2.13 -3.20
N GLN A 162 20.28 -3.31 -2.60
CA GLN A 162 20.63 -4.50 -3.33
C GLN A 162 19.87 -5.71 -2.78
N CYS A 163 19.46 -6.59 -3.68
CA CYS A 163 18.80 -7.84 -3.34
C CYS A 163 19.78 -8.84 -2.71
N CYS A 164 19.24 -9.76 -1.91
CA CYS A 164 20.00 -10.86 -1.34
C CYS A 164 19.51 -12.18 -1.95
N ASN A 165 20.44 -12.94 -2.51
CA ASN A 165 20.16 -14.27 -3.04
C ASN A 165 19.99 -15.25 -1.87
N MET A 166 19.06 -16.19 -2.01
CA MET A 166 19.04 -17.38 -1.16
C MET A 166 20.18 -18.30 -1.64
N ARG A 167 21.33 -18.22 -0.97
CA ARG A 167 22.31 -19.33 -0.97
C ARG A 167 22.07 -20.19 0.26
#